data_AF-U2KBG4-F1
#
_entry.id   AF-U2KBG4-F1
#
_cell.length_a   1.000
_cell.length_b   1.000
_cell.length_c   1.000
_cell.angle_alpha   90.00
_cell.angle_beta   90.00
_cell.angle_gamma   90.00
#
_symmetry.space_group_name_H-M   'P 1'
#
loop_
_entity.id
_entity.type
_entity.pdbx_description
1 polymer ?
#
loop_
_entity_poly.entity_id
_entity_poly.type
_entity_poly.pdbx_seq_one_letter_code
_entity_poly.pdbx_strand_id
1 'polypeptide(L)'
;MNVRELFQGIAVIFDDEIDDDQSKIFKIKQLLEEQNIPVATSKEQPSKEMIPSLQNAAFIIVDWNFIDEKLGSVEERILVPDTLRDDSENKLIEFIKDFLQHSLVPIFIFTALKEDDIRSKLKNGGCLEDSRVFIKNKEDVDTEEHLFNEMESWLLTMPSVYVLKEWERITLRSKNKMLLRLYQYSPVWAKIVWDMIKADSEHGYQHEFGEFLTRSLSNCVDTYYFDETVFATKLEGVSTEEARKVLEGERFFSYGEHTKPQQAYTGDLIKEGSRYYLNIRAQCDLSRDGAPCYYCLKGEKLKEKDMAISGMEFNENGDLVFGDGKQFSFNIITGIDKNLDNRTQINAALKKRDRKIFFRHGTFLERADHIIIPCIAEEVAIEFKLKDIEIKEFQKDKDKRVGRLLPPYITRIQQKWAHYVVRAGVLPVPENVVFPNQ
;
A
#
# COMPACT_ATOMS: atom_id res chain seq x y z
N MET A 1 -9.63 -16.42 13.89
CA MET A 1 -10.00 -16.07 12.50
C MET A 1 -10.97 -17.11 11.91
N ASN A 2 -11.88 -16.77 10.97
CA ASN A 2 -12.72 -17.77 10.27
C ASN A 2 -12.17 -18.03 8.86
N VAL A 3 -11.24 -18.98 8.76
CA VAL A 3 -10.53 -19.28 7.50
C VAL A 3 -11.45 -19.72 6.37
N ARG A 4 -12.53 -20.42 6.68
CA ARG A 4 -13.50 -20.89 5.67
C ARG A 4 -14.14 -19.71 4.95
N GLU A 5 -14.52 -18.67 5.70
CA GLU A 5 -15.10 -17.46 5.12
C GLU A 5 -14.09 -16.67 4.27
N LEU A 6 -12.79 -16.69 4.63
CA LEU A 6 -11.74 -15.99 3.91
C LEU A 6 -11.46 -16.57 2.53
N PHE A 7 -11.60 -17.89 2.40
CA PHE A 7 -11.32 -18.61 1.16
C PHE A 7 -12.60 -18.95 0.37
N GLN A 8 -13.69 -18.22 0.61
CA GLN A 8 -14.90 -18.30 -0.21
C GLN A 8 -14.63 -17.76 -1.62
N GLY A 9 -14.97 -18.56 -2.63
CA GLY A 9 -14.77 -18.27 -4.04
C GLY A 9 -14.40 -19.54 -4.78
N ILE A 10 -13.92 -19.41 -6.02
CA ILE A 10 -13.54 -20.58 -6.81
C ILE A 10 -12.10 -20.98 -6.46
N ALA A 11 -11.93 -22.20 -5.98
CA ALA A 11 -10.62 -22.83 -5.86
C ALA A 11 -10.21 -23.42 -7.22
N VAL A 12 -8.94 -23.33 -7.59
CA VAL A 12 -8.42 -23.92 -8.83
C VAL A 12 -7.38 -24.98 -8.50
N ILE A 13 -7.52 -26.19 -9.02
CA ILE A 13 -6.61 -27.31 -8.79
C ILE A 13 -5.96 -27.74 -10.10
N PHE A 14 -4.63 -27.79 -10.11
CA PHE A 14 -3.80 -28.33 -11.18
C PHE A 14 -3.11 -29.61 -10.69
N ASP A 15 -3.64 -30.76 -11.06
CA ASP A 15 -3.14 -32.07 -10.64
C ASP A 15 -3.58 -33.13 -11.68
N ASP A 16 -2.66 -33.99 -12.11
CA ASP A 16 -2.88 -35.05 -13.09
C ASP A 16 -3.68 -36.24 -12.53
N GLU A 17 -3.72 -36.40 -11.21
CA GLU A 17 -4.48 -37.45 -10.50
C GLU A 17 -5.89 -37.00 -10.09
N ILE A 18 -6.35 -35.82 -10.51
CA ILE A 18 -7.60 -35.20 -10.01
C ILE A 18 -8.90 -35.99 -10.30
N ASP A 19 -8.85 -36.96 -11.22
CA ASP A 19 -9.98 -37.84 -11.55
C ASP A 19 -9.84 -39.25 -10.93
N ASP A 20 -8.72 -39.56 -10.26
CA ASP A 20 -8.54 -40.80 -9.53
C ASP A 20 -9.19 -40.68 -8.14
N ASP A 21 -10.28 -41.41 -7.92
CA ASP A 21 -11.06 -41.36 -6.68
C ASP A 21 -10.33 -41.91 -5.45
N GLN A 22 -9.22 -42.63 -5.65
CA GLN A 22 -8.33 -43.09 -4.58
C GLN A 22 -7.25 -42.07 -4.24
N SER A 23 -6.99 -41.11 -5.15
CA SER A 23 -5.98 -40.08 -4.94
C SER A 23 -6.35 -39.16 -3.80
N LYS A 24 -5.32 -38.56 -3.20
CA LYS A 24 -5.51 -37.61 -2.11
C LYS A 24 -6.03 -36.27 -2.57
N ILE A 25 -5.64 -35.85 -3.77
CA ILE A 25 -6.12 -34.59 -4.32
C ILE A 25 -7.61 -34.66 -4.62
N PHE A 26 -8.13 -35.83 -5.03
CA PHE A 26 -9.57 -36.04 -5.20
C PHE A 26 -10.31 -35.88 -3.87
N LYS A 27 -9.76 -36.43 -2.78
CA LYS A 27 -10.31 -36.22 -1.42
C LYS A 27 -10.27 -34.74 -1.02
N ILE A 28 -9.17 -34.03 -1.26
CA ILE A 28 -9.07 -32.59 -0.99
C ILE A 28 -10.13 -31.82 -1.78
N LYS A 29 -10.33 -32.14 -3.06
CA LYS A 29 -11.41 -31.57 -3.88
C LYS A 29 -12.78 -31.81 -3.23
N GLN A 30 -13.08 -33.03 -2.81
CA GLN A 30 -14.35 -33.36 -2.14
C GLN A 30 -14.53 -32.54 -0.85
N LEU A 31 -13.49 -32.45 -0.01
CA LEU A 31 -13.53 -31.66 1.22
C LEU A 31 -13.86 -30.19 0.95
N LEU A 32 -13.30 -29.60 -0.12
CA LEU A 32 -13.62 -28.22 -0.53
C LEU A 32 -15.08 -28.08 -1.00
N GLU A 33 -15.54 -29.00 -1.85
CA GLU A 33 -16.92 -29.00 -2.38
C GLU A 33 -17.96 -29.18 -1.26
N GLU A 34 -17.69 -30.03 -0.27
CA GLU A 34 -18.54 -30.24 0.92
C GLU A 34 -18.70 -28.96 1.76
N GLN A 35 -17.70 -28.07 1.74
CA GLN A 35 -17.75 -26.76 2.38
C GLN A 35 -18.38 -25.66 1.51
N ASN A 36 -19.02 -26.04 0.39
CA ASN A 36 -19.58 -25.12 -0.60
C ASN A 36 -18.55 -24.20 -1.26
N ILE A 37 -17.30 -24.67 -1.42
CA ILE A 37 -16.27 -24.00 -2.19
C ILE A 37 -16.26 -24.64 -3.59
N PRO A 38 -16.70 -23.94 -4.65
CA PRO A 38 -16.62 -24.48 -6.00
C PRO A 38 -15.16 -24.71 -6.42
N VAL A 39 -14.90 -25.85 -7.07
CA VAL A 39 -13.57 -26.22 -7.52
C VAL A 39 -13.52 -26.31 -9.05
N ALA A 40 -12.60 -25.59 -9.66
CA ALA A 40 -12.23 -25.76 -11.07
C ALA A 40 -10.95 -26.61 -11.15
N THR A 41 -10.94 -27.62 -12.02
CA THR A 41 -9.83 -28.58 -12.11
C THR A 41 -9.18 -28.57 -13.49
N SER A 42 -7.87 -28.86 -13.54
CA SER A 42 -7.10 -29.02 -14.77
C SER A 42 -6.12 -30.20 -14.63
N LYS A 43 -6.11 -31.06 -15.65
CA LYS A 43 -5.12 -32.15 -15.83
C LYS A 43 -3.91 -31.74 -16.66
N GLU A 44 -3.78 -30.45 -16.96
CA GLU A 44 -2.59 -29.88 -17.60
C GLU A 44 -1.94 -28.90 -16.64
N GLN A 45 -0.60 -28.79 -16.68
CA GLN A 45 0.12 -27.81 -15.87
C GLN A 45 -0.33 -26.38 -16.17
N PRO A 46 -0.29 -25.48 -15.16
CA PRO A 46 -0.61 -24.09 -15.39
C PRO A 46 0.41 -23.43 -16.34
N SER A 47 -0.11 -22.67 -17.30
CA SER A 47 0.69 -21.88 -18.25
C SER A 47 0.66 -20.39 -17.89
N LYS A 48 1.65 -19.63 -18.37
CA LYS A 48 1.79 -18.19 -18.06
C LYS A 48 0.62 -17.37 -18.61
N GLU A 49 0.03 -17.82 -19.71
CA GLU A 49 -1.13 -17.21 -20.35
C GLU A 49 -2.38 -17.28 -19.47
N MET A 50 -2.44 -18.20 -18.51
CA MET A 50 -3.56 -18.35 -17.58
C MET A 50 -3.52 -17.38 -16.40
N ILE A 51 -2.37 -16.73 -16.13
CA ILE A 51 -2.19 -15.86 -14.97
C ILE A 51 -3.34 -14.83 -14.83
N PRO A 52 -3.76 -14.08 -15.87
CA PRO A 52 -4.85 -13.11 -15.75
C PRO A 52 -6.20 -13.74 -15.33
N SER A 53 -6.49 -14.96 -15.80
CA SER A 53 -7.73 -15.68 -15.45
C SER A 53 -7.71 -16.19 -14.02
N LEU A 54 -6.53 -16.49 -13.48
CA LEU A 54 -6.33 -17.01 -12.13
C LEU A 54 -6.33 -15.92 -11.05
N GLN A 55 -6.25 -14.64 -11.42
CA GLN A 55 -6.24 -13.51 -10.46
C GLN A 55 -7.52 -13.37 -9.62
N ASN A 56 -8.65 -13.96 -10.06
CA ASN A 56 -9.91 -13.94 -9.31
C ASN A 56 -10.17 -15.24 -8.53
N ALA A 57 -9.23 -16.20 -8.55
CA ALA A 57 -9.37 -17.41 -7.77
C ALA A 57 -9.29 -17.09 -6.27
N ALA A 58 -10.05 -17.83 -5.46
CA ALA A 58 -9.92 -17.75 -4.01
C ALA A 58 -8.51 -18.18 -3.59
N PHE A 59 -8.03 -19.25 -4.20
CA PHE A 59 -6.67 -19.79 -4.09
C PHE A 59 -6.42 -20.83 -5.18
N ILE A 60 -5.16 -21.22 -5.35
CA ILE A 60 -4.71 -22.19 -6.34
C ILE A 60 -4.02 -23.34 -5.61
N ILE A 61 -4.34 -24.58 -5.96
CA ILE A 61 -3.59 -25.78 -5.56
C ILE A 61 -2.85 -26.31 -6.79
N VAL A 62 -1.56 -26.61 -6.63
CA VAL A 62 -0.74 -27.19 -7.70
C VAL A 62 0.00 -28.42 -7.17
N ASP A 63 -0.04 -29.51 -7.93
CA ASP A 63 0.85 -30.65 -7.67
C ASP A 63 2.27 -30.33 -8.14
N TRP A 64 3.23 -30.61 -7.27
CA TRP A 64 4.64 -30.54 -7.61
C TRP A 64 5.09 -31.70 -8.49
N ASN A 65 4.54 -32.89 -8.29
CA ASN A 65 4.96 -34.12 -8.99
C ASN A 65 4.15 -34.36 -10.26
N PHE A 66 3.79 -33.29 -10.96
CA PHE A 66 2.93 -33.35 -12.13
C PHE A 66 3.60 -34.06 -13.32
N ILE A 67 2.95 -35.10 -13.85
CA ILE A 67 3.40 -35.82 -15.05
C ILE A 67 2.35 -35.63 -16.15
N ASP A 68 2.70 -34.89 -17.21
CA ASP A 68 1.79 -34.68 -18.34
C ASP A 68 1.45 -36.02 -19.03
N GLU A 69 0.19 -36.45 -18.98
CA GLU A 69 -0.28 -37.72 -19.56
C GLU A 69 0.02 -37.85 -21.06
N LYS A 70 0.32 -36.73 -21.76
CA LYS A 70 0.77 -36.74 -23.16
C LYS A 70 2.12 -37.45 -23.38
N LEU A 71 2.82 -37.84 -22.31
CA LEU A 71 4.14 -38.49 -22.37
C LEU A 71 4.15 -40.04 -22.37
N GLY A 72 3.01 -40.74 -22.31
CA GLY A 72 3.00 -42.19 -22.58
C GLY A 72 1.92 -43.01 -21.87
N SER A 73 1.55 -44.14 -22.49
CA SER A 73 0.55 -45.08 -21.98
C SER A 73 0.91 -45.67 -20.61
N VAL A 74 -0.12 -46.10 -19.87
CA VAL A 74 -0.17 -46.61 -18.48
C VAL A 74 0.95 -47.60 -18.07
N GLU A 75 1.63 -48.26 -19.00
CA GLU A 75 2.74 -49.20 -18.72
C GLU A 75 4.12 -48.52 -18.56
N GLU A 76 4.30 -47.26 -18.95
CA GLU A 76 5.59 -46.52 -18.88
C GLU A 76 5.76 -45.65 -17.62
N ARG A 77 4.82 -45.67 -16.67
CA ARG A 77 4.86 -44.85 -15.44
C ARG A 77 6.04 -45.16 -14.50
N ILE A 78 6.85 -46.18 -14.77
CA ILE A 78 7.92 -46.65 -13.88
C ILE A 78 9.30 -46.04 -14.23
N LEU A 79 9.48 -45.43 -15.41
CA LEU A 79 10.78 -44.86 -15.84
C LEU A 79 10.60 -43.56 -16.63
N VAL A 80 10.06 -42.53 -15.97
CA VAL A 80 10.19 -41.16 -16.51
C VAL A 80 11.68 -40.75 -16.37
N PRO A 81 12.38 -40.41 -17.48
CA PRO A 81 13.75 -39.92 -17.41
C PRO A 81 13.86 -38.69 -16.50
N ASP A 82 14.86 -38.65 -15.62
CA ASP A 82 15.10 -37.55 -14.69
C ASP A 82 15.08 -36.18 -15.38
N THR A 83 15.57 -36.11 -16.62
CA THR A 83 15.58 -34.89 -17.45
C THR A 83 14.20 -34.33 -17.77
N LEU A 84 13.20 -35.19 -18.01
CA LEU A 84 11.82 -34.75 -18.30
C LEU A 84 11.12 -34.26 -17.03
N ARG A 85 11.45 -34.86 -15.88
CA ARG A 85 10.97 -34.40 -14.58
C ARG A 85 11.55 -33.02 -14.24
N ASP A 86 12.86 -32.83 -14.46
CA ASP A 86 13.53 -31.55 -14.25
C ASP A 86 12.92 -30.44 -15.15
N ASP A 87 12.63 -30.74 -16.42
CA ASP A 87 11.98 -29.78 -17.33
C ASP A 87 10.56 -29.41 -16.88
N SER A 88 9.79 -30.37 -16.39
CA SER A 88 8.45 -30.16 -15.85
C SER A 88 8.48 -29.27 -14.59
N GLU A 89 9.38 -29.57 -13.66
CA GLU A 89 9.58 -28.77 -12.45
C GLU A 89 10.03 -27.34 -12.78
N ASN A 90 10.95 -27.17 -13.74
CA ASN A 90 11.42 -25.85 -14.16
C ASN A 90 10.29 -24.98 -14.74
N LYS A 91 9.40 -25.56 -15.56
CA LYS A 91 8.22 -24.84 -16.07
C LYS A 91 7.30 -24.39 -14.94
N LEU A 92 7.05 -25.25 -13.96
CA LEU A 92 6.23 -24.91 -12.80
C LEU A 92 6.86 -23.79 -11.96
N ILE A 93 8.17 -23.86 -11.71
CA ILE A 93 8.93 -22.82 -11.00
C ILE A 93 8.81 -21.48 -11.75
N GLU A 94 8.98 -21.47 -13.08
CA GLU A 94 8.81 -20.25 -13.87
C GLU A 94 7.39 -19.69 -13.79
N PHE A 95 6.37 -20.55 -13.88
CA PHE A 95 4.98 -20.13 -13.71
C PHE A 95 4.76 -19.48 -12.33
N ILE A 96 5.19 -20.14 -11.25
CA ILE A 96 5.05 -19.63 -9.87
C ILE A 96 5.76 -18.28 -9.75
N LYS A 97 6.99 -18.17 -10.27
CA LYS A 97 7.76 -16.92 -10.24
C LYS A 97 7.03 -15.78 -10.92
N ASP A 98 6.51 -16.00 -12.13
CA ASP A 98 5.79 -14.98 -12.89
C ASP A 98 4.44 -14.66 -12.21
N PHE A 99 3.73 -15.66 -11.69
CA PHE A 99 2.48 -15.47 -10.95
C PHE A 99 2.68 -14.59 -9.72
N LEU A 100 3.73 -14.84 -8.93
CA LEU A 100 4.06 -14.08 -7.72
C LEU A 100 4.45 -12.62 -8.01
N GLN A 101 4.84 -12.28 -9.24
CA GLN A 101 5.07 -10.89 -9.65
C GLN A 101 3.77 -10.13 -9.96
N HIS A 102 2.68 -10.84 -10.21
CA HIS A 102 1.43 -10.26 -10.71
C HIS A 102 0.22 -10.47 -9.78
N SER A 103 0.34 -11.33 -8.77
CA SER A 103 -0.78 -11.72 -7.93
C SER A 103 -0.37 -11.97 -6.47
N LEU A 104 -1.30 -11.70 -5.56
CA LEU A 104 -1.24 -12.09 -4.14
C LEU A 104 -2.18 -13.26 -3.83
N VAL A 105 -2.85 -13.83 -4.85
CA VAL A 105 -3.67 -15.04 -4.68
C VAL A 105 -2.78 -16.16 -4.13
N PRO A 106 -3.21 -16.84 -3.05
CA PRO A 106 -2.44 -17.92 -2.44
C PRO A 106 -2.21 -19.10 -3.37
N ILE A 107 -0.98 -19.62 -3.37
CA ILE A 107 -0.61 -20.88 -4.01
C ILE A 107 -0.34 -21.91 -2.93
N PHE A 108 -1.05 -23.03 -2.99
CA PHE A 108 -0.88 -24.20 -2.15
C PHE A 108 -0.23 -25.31 -3.00
N ILE A 109 0.91 -25.82 -2.54
CA ILE A 109 1.58 -26.96 -3.13
C ILE A 109 1.40 -28.14 -2.17
N PHE A 110 0.60 -29.11 -2.59
CA PHE A 110 0.45 -30.36 -1.85
C PHE A 110 1.26 -31.44 -2.55
N THR A 111 2.23 -32.02 -1.84
CA THR A 111 3.19 -32.96 -2.42
C THR A 111 3.36 -34.22 -1.58
N ALA A 112 3.90 -35.28 -2.17
CA ALA A 112 4.41 -36.44 -1.42
C ALA A 112 5.89 -36.26 -0.99
N LEU A 113 6.59 -35.25 -1.55
CA LEU A 113 8.00 -34.97 -1.24
C LEU A 113 8.15 -34.23 0.10
N LYS A 114 9.39 -34.12 0.56
CA LYS A 114 9.73 -33.30 1.72
C LYS A 114 9.61 -31.82 1.38
N GLU A 115 9.01 -31.04 2.28
CA GLU A 115 8.80 -29.60 2.08
C GLU A 115 10.12 -28.85 1.82
N ASP A 116 11.19 -29.16 2.57
CA ASP A 116 12.49 -28.50 2.47
C ASP A 116 13.15 -28.65 1.09
N ASP A 117 12.92 -29.80 0.43
CA ASP A 117 13.47 -30.06 -0.90
C ASP A 117 12.81 -29.14 -1.93
N ILE A 118 11.48 -28.99 -1.87
CA ILE A 118 10.72 -28.08 -2.76
C ILE A 118 11.09 -26.63 -2.49
N ARG A 119 11.19 -26.23 -1.21
CA ARG A 119 11.63 -24.88 -0.84
C ARG A 119 13.00 -24.55 -1.41
N SER A 120 13.92 -25.50 -1.36
CA SER A 120 15.26 -25.35 -1.93
C SER A 120 15.24 -25.19 -3.45
N LYS A 121 14.40 -25.97 -4.16
CA LYS A 121 14.22 -25.86 -5.61
C LYS A 121 13.62 -24.52 -6.03
N LEU A 122 12.55 -24.07 -5.37
CA LEU A 122 11.94 -22.76 -5.61
C LEU A 122 12.96 -21.63 -5.40
N LYS A 123 13.74 -21.69 -4.30
CA LYS A 123 14.79 -20.73 -3.99
C LYS A 123 15.87 -20.68 -5.06
N ASN A 124 16.35 -21.84 -5.52
CA ASN A 124 17.35 -21.93 -6.58
C ASN A 124 16.82 -21.41 -7.93
N GLY A 125 15.52 -21.55 -8.19
CA GLY A 125 14.84 -20.98 -9.37
C GLY A 125 14.64 -19.46 -9.34
N GLY A 126 15.05 -18.80 -8.24
CA GLY A 126 14.89 -17.37 -8.05
C GLY A 126 13.46 -16.95 -7.70
N CYS A 127 12.61 -17.89 -7.25
CA CYS A 127 11.51 -17.53 -6.37
C CYS A 127 12.16 -17.11 -5.04
N LEU A 128 11.83 -15.93 -4.53
CA LEU A 128 12.32 -15.49 -3.21
C LEU A 128 11.87 -16.51 -2.15
N GLU A 129 12.39 -16.43 -0.92
CA GLU A 129 11.76 -17.10 0.25
C GLU A 129 10.39 -16.45 0.49
N ASP A 130 9.49 -16.72 -0.44
CA ASP A 130 8.23 -16.06 -0.58
C ASP A 130 7.23 -16.89 0.19
N SER A 131 6.99 -16.44 1.41
CA SER A 131 6.01 -17.02 2.32
C SER A 131 4.59 -17.01 1.74
N ARG A 132 4.35 -16.44 0.54
CA ARG A 132 3.10 -16.54 -0.23
C ARG A 132 2.84 -17.93 -0.84
N VAL A 133 3.85 -18.80 -0.93
CA VAL A 133 3.67 -20.19 -1.38
C VAL A 133 3.61 -21.11 -0.16
N PHE A 134 2.45 -21.70 0.06
CA PHE A 134 2.28 -22.73 1.08
C PHE A 134 2.67 -24.09 0.52
N ILE A 135 3.46 -24.86 1.26
CA ILE A 135 3.91 -26.18 0.85
C ILE A 135 3.61 -27.12 1.99
N LYS A 136 2.86 -28.19 1.72
CA LYS A 136 2.58 -29.24 2.68
C LYS A 136 2.57 -30.63 2.08
N ASN A 137 2.80 -31.62 2.92
CA ASN A 137 2.65 -32.99 2.51
C ASN A 137 1.16 -33.35 2.34
N LYS A 138 0.80 -34.11 1.31
CA LYS A 138 -0.57 -34.62 1.07
C LYS A 138 -1.08 -35.50 2.24
N GLU A 139 -0.20 -36.09 3.06
CA GLU A 139 -0.55 -36.79 4.32
C GLU A 139 -1.05 -35.85 5.41
N ASP A 140 -0.57 -34.61 5.47
CA ASP A 140 -0.83 -33.70 6.58
C ASP A 140 -2.13 -32.89 6.40
N VAL A 141 -2.83 -33.05 5.28
CA VAL A 141 -4.05 -32.29 4.91
C VAL A 141 -5.18 -33.20 4.43
N ASP A 142 -5.20 -34.44 4.94
CA ASP A 142 -6.11 -35.51 4.53
C ASP A 142 -7.53 -35.40 5.12
N THR A 143 -7.74 -34.48 6.06
CA THR A 143 -9.03 -34.17 6.67
C THR A 143 -9.38 -32.69 6.56
N GLU A 144 -10.67 -32.36 6.66
CA GLU A 144 -11.16 -30.98 6.71
C GLU A 144 -10.47 -30.15 7.79
N GLU A 145 -10.40 -30.69 9.01
CA GLU A 145 -9.81 -30.01 10.16
C GLU A 145 -8.32 -29.73 9.92
N HIS A 146 -7.57 -30.73 9.46
CA HIS A 146 -6.15 -30.55 9.15
C HIS A 146 -5.94 -29.50 8.05
N LEU A 147 -6.66 -29.59 6.93
CA LEU A 147 -6.51 -28.65 5.81
C LEU A 147 -6.74 -27.20 6.24
N PHE A 148 -7.84 -26.90 6.90
CA PHE A 148 -8.17 -25.52 7.28
C PHE A 148 -7.32 -25.01 8.46
N ASN A 149 -6.91 -25.87 9.39
CA ASN A 149 -5.99 -25.49 10.47
C ASN A 149 -4.59 -25.16 9.95
N GLU A 150 -4.12 -25.92 8.96
CA GLU A 150 -2.85 -25.65 8.28
C GLU A 150 -2.90 -24.34 7.48
N MET A 151 -4.01 -24.09 6.77
CA MET A 151 -4.25 -22.80 6.10
C MET A 151 -4.33 -21.64 7.11
N GLU A 152 -4.96 -21.82 8.27
CA GLU A 152 -5.00 -20.84 9.37
C GLU A 152 -3.60 -20.52 9.88
N SER A 153 -2.84 -21.57 10.21
CA SER A 153 -1.47 -21.46 10.72
C SER A 153 -0.57 -20.71 9.74
N TRP A 154 -0.73 -20.99 8.44
CA TRP A 154 0.00 -20.27 7.41
C TRP A 154 -0.41 -18.80 7.30
N LEU A 155 -1.71 -18.48 7.33
CA LEU A 155 -2.19 -17.10 7.29
C LEU A 155 -1.66 -16.25 8.46
N LEU A 156 -1.47 -16.85 9.64
CA LEU A 156 -0.83 -16.17 10.79
C LEU A 156 0.63 -15.77 10.50
N THR A 157 1.31 -16.47 9.60
CA THR A 157 2.64 -16.08 9.12
C THR A 157 2.60 -15.06 7.98
N MET A 158 1.41 -14.80 7.40
CA MET A 158 1.21 -13.98 6.20
C MET A 158 0.14 -12.89 6.36
N PRO A 159 0.43 -11.82 7.15
CA PRO A 159 -0.52 -10.74 7.39
C PRO A 159 -1.02 -10.05 6.11
N SER A 160 -0.17 -9.94 5.08
CA SER A 160 -0.55 -9.30 3.81
C SER A 160 -1.61 -10.10 3.04
N VAL A 161 -1.54 -11.43 3.07
CA VAL A 161 -2.54 -12.30 2.43
C VAL A 161 -3.84 -12.28 3.23
N TYR A 162 -3.75 -12.29 4.57
CA TYR A 162 -4.92 -12.14 5.42
C TYR A 162 -5.67 -10.83 5.16
N VAL A 163 -4.95 -9.70 5.13
CA VAL A 163 -5.54 -8.39 4.81
C VAL A 163 -6.19 -8.38 3.44
N LEU A 164 -5.55 -8.98 2.43
CA LEU A 164 -6.15 -9.14 1.10
C LEU A 164 -7.47 -9.89 1.19
N LYS A 165 -7.52 -11.06 1.83
CA LYS A 165 -8.70 -11.92 1.86
C LYS A 165 -9.88 -11.29 2.60
N GLU A 166 -9.62 -10.66 3.75
CA GLU A 166 -10.67 -9.88 4.43
C GLU A 166 -11.15 -8.71 3.58
N TRP A 167 -10.22 -8.01 2.93
CA TRP A 167 -10.59 -6.86 2.12
C TRP A 167 -11.38 -7.27 0.87
N GLU A 168 -11.00 -8.34 0.17
CA GLU A 168 -11.75 -8.92 -0.95
C GLU A 168 -13.19 -9.24 -0.55
N ARG A 169 -13.37 -9.90 0.60
CA ARG A 169 -14.69 -10.28 1.13
C ARG A 169 -15.58 -9.07 1.39
N ILE A 170 -15.06 -8.06 2.10
CA ILE A 170 -15.81 -6.82 2.40
C ILE A 170 -16.09 -6.05 1.10
N THR A 171 -15.08 -5.89 0.23
CA THR A 171 -15.21 -5.19 -1.06
C THR A 171 -16.27 -5.82 -1.95
N LEU A 172 -16.21 -7.14 -2.13
CA LEU A 172 -17.11 -7.85 -3.04
C LEU A 172 -18.56 -7.73 -2.58
N ARG A 173 -18.81 -7.93 -1.28
CA ARG A 173 -20.13 -7.74 -0.68
C ARG A 173 -20.64 -6.31 -0.86
N SER A 174 -19.82 -5.31 -0.53
CA SER A 174 -20.19 -3.90 -0.65
C SER A 174 -20.41 -3.47 -2.10
N LYS A 175 -19.59 -3.97 -3.03
CA LYS A 175 -19.73 -3.75 -4.48
C LYS A 175 -21.04 -4.31 -5.01
N ASN A 176 -21.38 -5.56 -4.67
CA ASN A 176 -22.64 -6.16 -5.10
C ASN A 176 -23.85 -5.43 -4.49
N LYS A 177 -23.81 -5.11 -3.19
CA LYS A 177 -24.84 -4.30 -2.51
C LYS A 177 -25.04 -2.94 -3.18
N MET A 178 -23.95 -2.24 -3.49
CA MET A 178 -23.96 -0.95 -4.20
C MET A 178 -24.60 -1.06 -5.59
N LEU A 179 -24.11 -1.99 -6.43
CA LEU A 179 -24.57 -2.12 -7.81
C LEU A 179 -26.03 -2.55 -7.88
N LEU A 180 -26.46 -3.49 -7.04
CA LEU A 180 -27.86 -3.90 -6.95
C LEU A 180 -28.76 -2.74 -6.54
N ARG A 181 -28.33 -1.92 -5.58
CA ARG A 181 -29.07 -0.73 -5.14
C ARG A 181 -29.23 0.28 -6.27
N LEU A 182 -28.15 0.59 -7.00
CA LEU A 182 -28.22 1.51 -8.15
C LEU A 182 -29.11 0.96 -9.27
N TYR A 183 -29.01 -0.35 -9.54
CA TYR A 183 -29.85 -1.04 -10.51
C TYR A 183 -31.34 -1.00 -10.14
N GLN A 184 -31.67 -1.15 -8.86
CA GLN A 184 -33.03 -1.03 -8.34
C GLN A 184 -33.59 0.39 -8.47
N TYR A 185 -32.75 1.43 -8.35
CA TYR A 185 -33.17 2.81 -8.62
C TYR A 185 -33.44 3.04 -10.10
N SER A 186 -32.58 2.53 -10.98
CA SER A 186 -32.80 2.56 -12.42
C SER A 186 -31.86 1.58 -13.13
N PRO A 187 -32.35 0.66 -13.97
CA PRO A 187 -31.49 -0.22 -14.77
C PRO A 187 -30.53 0.51 -15.72
N VAL A 188 -30.81 1.79 -16.03
CA VAL A 188 -29.98 2.65 -16.89
C VAL A 188 -29.18 3.70 -16.11
N TRP A 189 -29.04 3.55 -14.79
CA TRP A 189 -28.33 4.50 -13.91
C TRP A 189 -26.95 4.89 -14.44
N ALA A 190 -26.21 3.92 -15.00
CA ALA A 190 -24.86 4.13 -15.50
C ALA A 190 -24.84 5.17 -16.62
N LYS A 191 -25.82 5.10 -17.54
CA LYS A 191 -25.96 6.07 -18.62
C LYS A 191 -26.36 7.44 -18.10
N ILE A 192 -27.28 7.52 -17.14
CA ILE A 192 -27.71 8.79 -16.53
C ILE A 192 -26.51 9.53 -15.95
N VAL A 193 -25.73 8.86 -15.10
CA VAL A 193 -24.56 9.46 -14.45
C VAL A 193 -23.47 9.79 -15.47
N TRP A 194 -23.23 8.89 -16.43
CA TRP A 194 -22.23 9.11 -17.47
C TRP A 194 -22.53 10.34 -18.33
N ASP A 195 -23.76 10.49 -18.82
CA ASP A 195 -24.16 11.62 -19.66
C ASP A 195 -24.09 12.93 -18.87
N MET A 196 -24.46 12.93 -17.58
CA MET A 196 -24.34 14.09 -16.70
C MET A 196 -22.88 14.54 -16.51
N ILE A 197 -21.98 13.60 -16.20
CA ILE A 197 -20.55 13.91 -16.00
C ILE A 197 -19.91 14.36 -17.31
N LYS A 198 -20.18 13.67 -18.41
CA LYS A 198 -19.63 14.01 -19.73
C LYS A 198 -20.08 15.40 -20.20
N ALA A 199 -21.27 15.84 -19.81
CA ALA A 199 -21.75 17.18 -20.11
C ALA A 199 -21.05 18.28 -19.28
N ASP A 200 -20.58 17.97 -18.06
CA ASP A 200 -19.89 18.94 -17.18
C ASP A 200 -18.36 18.99 -17.40
N SER A 201 -17.76 17.89 -17.87
CA SER A 201 -16.30 17.70 -17.94
C SER A 201 -15.82 17.38 -19.36
N GLU A 202 -15.07 18.30 -19.97
CA GLU A 202 -14.54 18.17 -21.34
C GLU A 202 -13.48 17.06 -21.45
N HIS A 203 -12.55 17.01 -20.48
CA HIS A 203 -11.40 16.10 -20.46
C HIS A 203 -11.17 15.55 -19.04
N GLY A 204 -12.03 14.64 -18.60
CA GLY A 204 -11.91 14.03 -17.27
C GLY A 204 -13.06 13.10 -16.86
N TYR A 205 -14.11 13.02 -17.69
CA TYR A 205 -15.34 12.30 -17.36
C TYR A 205 -15.14 10.81 -17.02
N GLN A 206 -14.16 10.14 -17.61
CA GLN A 206 -13.84 8.74 -17.27
C GLN A 206 -13.35 8.61 -15.82
N HIS A 207 -12.45 9.51 -15.40
CA HIS A 207 -11.92 9.50 -14.05
C HIS A 207 -13.00 9.87 -13.04
N GLU A 208 -13.80 10.90 -13.34
CA GLU A 208 -14.90 11.34 -12.46
C GLU A 208 -16.00 10.29 -12.32
N PHE A 209 -16.31 9.54 -13.38
CA PHE A 209 -17.19 8.39 -13.29
C PHE A 209 -16.59 7.29 -12.39
N GLY A 210 -15.29 7.04 -12.51
CA GLY A 210 -14.55 6.16 -11.60
C GLY A 210 -14.64 6.61 -10.14
N GLU A 211 -14.40 7.88 -9.86
CA GLU A 211 -14.53 8.47 -8.51
C GLU A 211 -15.94 8.35 -7.96
N PHE A 212 -16.97 8.53 -8.80
CA PHE A 212 -18.35 8.27 -8.42
C PHE A 212 -18.55 6.82 -7.95
N LEU A 213 -18.02 5.83 -8.69
CA LEU A 213 -18.11 4.42 -8.31
C LEU A 213 -17.35 4.13 -7.02
N THR A 214 -16.11 4.61 -6.91
CA THR A 214 -15.26 4.42 -5.72
C THR A 214 -15.90 5.01 -4.46
N ARG A 215 -16.41 6.25 -4.55
CA ARG A 215 -17.11 6.90 -3.43
C ARG A 215 -18.40 6.16 -3.09
N SER A 216 -19.15 5.71 -4.09
CA SER A 216 -20.39 4.95 -3.88
C SER A 216 -20.11 3.61 -3.20
N LEU A 217 -19.02 2.95 -3.56
CA LEU A 217 -18.56 1.71 -2.93
C LEU A 217 -18.17 1.97 -1.48
N SER A 218 -17.35 3.00 -1.24
CA SER A 218 -16.93 3.38 0.11
C SER A 218 -18.12 3.67 1.03
N ASN A 219 -19.18 4.29 0.51
CA ASN A 219 -20.41 4.55 1.27
C ASN A 219 -21.23 3.28 1.59
N CYS A 220 -20.93 2.16 0.94
CA CYS A 220 -21.57 0.87 1.16
C CYS A 220 -20.72 -0.08 2.01
N VAL A 221 -19.51 0.32 2.41
CA VAL A 221 -18.70 -0.41 3.37
C VAL A 221 -19.19 -0.07 4.77
N ASP A 222 -19.65 -1.09 5.50
CA ASP A 222 -20.27 -0.89 6.83
C ASP A 222 -19.18 -0.70 7.90
N THR A 223 -18.28 -1.68 8.10
CA THR A 223 -17.17 -1.62 9.07
C THR A 223 -16.05 -2.58 8.66
N TYR A 224 -14.80 -2.22 8.96
CA TYR A 224 -13.65 -3.12 8.82
C TYR A 224 -13.40 -3.84 10.15
N TYR A 225 -13.23 -5.16 10.10
CA TYR A 225 -12.83 -5.97 11.23
C TYR A 225 -11.65 -6.84 10.80
N PHE A 226 -10.56 -6.76 11.56
CA PHE A 226 -9.37 -7.57 11.35
C PHE A 226 -8.98 -8.21 12.70
N ASP A 227 -8.60 -9.49 12.65
CA ASP A 227 -8.14 -10.25 13.80
C ASP A 227 -6.72 -9.80 14.18
N GLU A 228 -6.60 -9.11 15.33
CA GLU A 228 -5.34 -8.53 15.79
C GLU A 228 -4.24 -9.58 16.02
N THR A 229 -4.62 -10.84 16.25
CA THR A 229 -3.66 -11.94 16.47
C THR A 229 -2.75 -12.17 15.26
N VAL A 230 -3.24 -11.89 14.04
CA VAL A 230 -2.44 -11.98 12.81
C VAL A 230 -1.31 -10.95 12.77
N PHE A 231 -1.46 -9.83 13.48
CA PHE A 231 -0.45 -8.76 13.53
C PHE A 231 0.42 -8.80 14.80
N ALA A 232 0.25 -9.82 15.64
CA ALA A 232 0.95 -9.92 16.92
C ALA A 232 2.44 -10.23 16.79
N THR A 233 2.89 -10.72 15.63
CA THR A 233 4.30 -11.03 15.36
C THR A 233 5.15 -9.76 15.47
N LYS A 234 6.19 -9.80 16.31
CA LYS A 234 7.10 -8.66 16.49
C LYS A 234 7.79 -8.34 15.17
N LEU A 235 7.84 -7.05 14.85
CA LEU A 235 8.64 -6.52 13.74
C LEU A 235 10.12 -6.67 14.09
N GLU A 236 10.73 -7.81 13.74
CA GLU A 236 12.18 -8.00 13.84
C GLU A 236 12.82 -7.66 12.48
N GLY A 237 13.78 -6.72 12.49
CA GLY A 237 14.62 -6.46 11.32
C GLY A 237 14.06 -5.53 10.23
N VAL A 238 12.88 -4.90 10.41
CA VAL A 238 12.36 -3.93 9.43
C VAL A 238 13.28 -2.71 9.35
N SER A 239 13.80 -2.44 8.16
CA SER A 239 14.64 -1.28 7.91
C SER A 239 13.81 0.01 7.81
N THR A 240 14.43 1.15 8.17
CA THR A 240 13.83 2.48 8.00
C THR A 240 13.41 2.73 6.55
N GLU A 241 14.16 2.19 5.58
CA GLU A 241 13.87 2.36 4.16
C GLU A 241 12.63 1.59 3.72
N GLU A 242 12.40 0.38 4.23
CA GLU A 242 11.18 -0.39 3.97
C GLU A 242 9.95 0.34 4.52
N ALA A 243 10.02 0.80 5.77
CA ALA A 243 8.94 1.57 6.37
C ALA A 243 8.63 2.85 5.56
N ARG A 244 9.68 3.54 5.07
CA ARG A 244 9.54 4.74 4.24
C ARG A 244 8.82 4.44 2.92
N LYS A 245 9.18 3.34 2.24
CA LYS A 245 8.54 2.93 0.99
C LYS A 245 7.07 2.58 1.17
N VAL A 246 6.72 1.86 2.24
CA VAL A 246 5.31 1.54 2.55
C VAL A 246 4.51 2.83 2.78
N LEU A 247 5.04 3.76 3.57
CA LEU A 247 4.38 5.05 3.82
C LEU A 247 4.30 5.93 2.57
N GLU A 248 5.35 5.95 1.74
CA GLU A 248 5.36 6.69 0.49
C GLU A 248 4.30 6.14 -0.48
N GLY A 249 4.17 4.82 -0.60
CA GLY A 249 3.18 4.18 -1.46
C GLY A 249 1.72 4.52 -1.11
N GLU A 250 1.43 4.86 0.14
CA GLU A 250 0.11 5.32 0.57
C GLU A 250 -0.14 6.81 0.24
N ARG A 251 0.91 7.63 0.26
CA ARG A 251 0.80 9.09 0.14
C ARG A 251 1.00 9.61 -1.27
N PHE A 252 1.87 8.95 -2.02
CA PHE A 252 2.44 9.47 -3.25
C PHE A 252 2.45 8.40 -4.33
N PHE A 253 1.86 8.74 -5.47
CA PHE A 253 1.89 7.90 -6.65
C PHE A 253 2.97 8.41 -7.60
N SER A 254 4.08 7.68 -7.70
CA SER A 254 5.18 8.01 -8.60
C SER A 254 4.81 7.74 -10.07
N TYR A 255 5.18 8.67 -10.95
CA TYR A 255 4.99 8.51 -12.39
C TYR A 255 6.23 7.90 -13.04
N GLY A 256 6.06 6.73 -13.63
CA GLY A 256 7.02 6.12 -14.55
C GLY A 256 6.87 6.67 -15.97
N GLU A 257 7.82 6.32 -16.85
CA GLU A 257 7.87 6.82 -18.23
C GLU A 257 6.58 6.52 -19.01
N HIS A 258 5.99 5.33 -18.80
CA HIS A 258 4.75 4.90 -19.47
C HIS A 258 3.49 5.05 -18.61
N THR A 259 3.59 5.52 -17.37
CA THR A 259 2.44 5.65 -16.45
C THR A 259 2.03 7.10 -16.19
N LYS A 260 2.70 8.07 -16.84
CA LYS A 260 2.34 9.50 -16.78
C LYS A 260 0.96 9.74 -17.38
N PRO A 261 -0.01 10.26 -16.59
CA PRO A 261 -1.34 10.52 -17.11
C PRO A 261 -1.37 11.65 -18.14
N GLN A 262 -2.29 11.56 -19.11
CA GLN A 262 -2.44 12.59 -20.14
C GLN A 262 -3.18 13.84 -19.65
N GLN A 263 -3.94 13.75 -18.55
CA GLN A 263 -4.59 14.88 -17.89
C GLN A 263 -3.77 15.42 -16.72
N ALA A 264 -4.08 16.64 -16.32
CA ALA A 264 -3.59 17.29 -15.11
C ALA A 264 -4.36 16.79 -13.88
N TYR A 265 -3.66 16.56 -12.77
CA TYR A 265 -4.29 16.23 -11.50
C TYR A 265 -3.94 17.21 -10.38
N THR A 266 -4.91 17.38 -9.48
CA THR A 266 -4.64 17.94 -8.16
C THR A 266 -3.59 17.08 -7.45
N GLY A 267 -2.57 17.71 -6.89
CA GLY A 267 -1.45 17.03 -6.24
C GLY A 267 -0.31 16.64 -7.17
N ASP A 268 -0.41 16.91 -8.49
CA ASP A 268 0.72 16.72 -9.42
C ASP A 268 1.96 17.43 -8.87
N LEU A 269 3.06 16.68 -8.76
CA LEU A 269 4.34 17.17 -8.29
C LEU A 269 5.30 17.30 -9.48
N ILE A 270 5.74 18.51 -9.75
CA ILE A 270 6.71 18.83 -10.79
C ILE A 270 8.08 19.04 -10.14
N LYS A 271 9.13 18.47 -10.76
CA LYS A 271 10.51 18.62 -10.31
C LYS A 271 11.33 19.40 -11.34
N GLU A 272 11.94 20.50 -10.90
CA GLU A 272 12.85 21.31 -11.73
C GLU A 272 14.17 21.52 -10.99
N GLY A 273 15.20 20.77 -11.39
CA GLY A 273 16.48 20.76 -10.68
C GLY A 273 16.31 20.31 -9.23
N SER A 274 16.62 21.20 -8.28
CA SER A 274 16.49 20.93 -6.83
C SER A 274 15.17 21.41 -6.23
N ARG A 275 14.24 21.92 -7.03
CA ARG A 275 12.97 22.51 -6.58
C ARG A 275 11.80 21.64 -6.95
N TYR A 276 10.80 21.68 -6.09
CA TYR A 276 9.54 20.97 -6.24
C TYR A 276 8.39 21.97 -6.36
N TYR A 277 7.39 21.61 -7.15
CA TYR A 277 6.21 22.43 -7.42
C TYR A 277 4.98 21.56 -7.31
N LEU A 278 4.22 21.72 -6.22
CA LEU A 278 3.04 20.91 -5.91
C LEU A 278 1.79 21.63 -6.37
N ASN A 279 1.08 21.08 -7.35
CA ASN A 279 -0.19 21.63 -7.83
C ASN A 279 -1.30 21.47 -6.78
N ILE A 280 -1.90 22.59 -6.38
CA ILE A 280 -3.03 22.64 -5.44
C ILE A 280 -4.34 23.07 -6.11
N ARG A 281 -4.37 23.27 -7.43
CA ARG A 281 -5.61 23.60 -8.16
C ARG A 281 -6.63 22.46 -8.03
N ALA A 282 -7.91 22.80 -7.84
CA ALA A 282 -8.97 21.82 -7.64
C ALA A 282 -9.20 20.95 -8.90
N GLN A 283 -9.54 19.67 -8.71
CA GLN A 283 -9.61 18.71 -9.81
C GLN A 283 -10.69 19.09 -10.82
N CYS A 284 -11.85 19.58 -10.35
CA CYS A 284 -12.93 20.04 -11.23
C CYS A 284 -12.50 21.17 -12.17
N ASP A 285 -11.61 22.07 -11.73
CA ASP A 285 -11.08 23.13 -12.59
C ASP A 285 -10.06 22.61 -13.60
N LEU A 286 -9.39 21.50 -13.30
CA LEU A 286 -8.42 20.84 -14.18
C LEU A 286 -9.13 19.98 -15.24
N SER A 287 -10.23 19.30 -14.88
CA SER A 287 -10.99 18.42 -15.78
C SER A 287 -11.77 19.16 -16.87
N ARG A 288 -12.11 20.43 -16.62
CA ARG A 288 -12.94 21.26 -17.51
C ARG A 288 -12.19 21.95 -18.64
N ASP A 289 -10.87 21.97 -18.59
CA ASP A 289 -10.01 22.67 -19.54
C ASP A 289 -8.99 21.67 -20.11
N GLY A 290 -8.84 21.61 -21.43
CA GLY A 290 -7.88 20.72 -22.09
C GLY A 290 -6.41 21.14 -21.91
N ALA A 291 -6.15 22.38 -21.48
CA ALA A 291 -4.81 22.90 -21.24
C ALA A 291 -4.77 23.78 -19.97
N PRO A 292 -5.08 23.22 -18.79
CA PRO A 292 -5.22 24.02 -17.59
C PRO A 292 -3.86 24.55 -17.12
N CYS A 293 -3.87 25.72 -16.48
CA CYS A 293 -2.74 26.17 -15.67
C CYS A 293 -2.73 25.45 -14.31
N TYR A 294 -1.55 25.18 -13.79
CA TYR A 294 -1.33 24.73 -12.42
C TYR A 294 -1.14 25.90 -11.46
N TYR A 295 -1.64 25.74 -10.23
CA TYR A 295 -1.32 26.63 -9.12
C TYR A 295 -0.39 25.86 -8.18
N CYS A 296 0.91 26.11 -8.29
CA CYS A 296 1.92 25.31 -7.62
C CYS A 296 2.45 25.99 -6.37
N LEU A 297 2.45 25.28 -5.24
CA LEU A 297 3.27 25.64 -4.09
C LEU A 297 4.72 25.25 -4.35
N LYS A 298 5.63 26.19 -4.12
CA LYS A 298 7.06 25.92 -4.24
C LYS A 298 7.58 25.20 -3.00
N GLY A 299 8.38 24.16 -3.23
CA GLY A 299 9.00 23.37 -2.19
C GLY A 299 10.47 23.03 -2.40
N GLU A 300 11.13 22.72 -1.29
CA GLU A 300 12.54 22.38 -1.19
C GLU A 300 12.71 21.14 -0.30
N LYS A 301 13.69 20.30 -0.63
CA LYS A 301 13.98 19.11 0.17
C LYS A 301 14.55 19.46 1.54
N LEU A 302 14.11 18.76 2.57
CA LEU A 302 14.67 18.84 3.91
C LEU A 302 15.74 17.77 4.12
N LYS A 303 16.75 18.08 4.93
CA LYS A 303 17.75 17.10 5.38
C LYS A 303 17.36 16.63 6.78
N GLU A 304 17.74 15.41 7.14
CA GLU A 304 17.45 14.84 8.47
C GLU A 304 17.88 15.74 9.62
N LYS A 305 19.03 16.41 9.48
CA LYS A 305 19.57 17.37 10.46
C LYS A 305 18.66 18.58 10.76
N ASP A 306 17.70 18.86 9.87
CA ASP A 306 16.75 19.96 9.97
C ASP A 306 15.49 19.56 10.78
N MET A 307 15.38 18.29 11.18
CA MET A 307 14.24 17.69 11.89
C MET A 307 14.62 17.28 13.34
N ALA A 308 13.64 17.22 14.25
CA ALA A 308 13.80 16.79 15.65
C ALA A 308 12.64 15.91 16.13
N ILE A 309 12.96 14.87 16.91
CA ILE A 309 12.04 13.79 17.30
C ILE A 309 11.25 14.09 18.59
N SER A 310 11.81 14.87 19.52
CA SER A 310 11.14 15.22 20.78
C SER A 310 11.37 16.68 21.20
N GLY A 311 10.60 17.15 22.19
CA GLY A 311 10.62 18.51 22.72
C GLY A 311 11.90 18.85 23.51
N MET A 312 11.73 19.65 24.56
CA MET A 312 12.75 19.91 25.58
C MET A 312 12.24 19.30 26.88
N GLU A 313 13.07 18.51 27.54
CA GLU A 313 12.70 17.86 28.80
C GLU A 313 13.83 17.95 29.82
N PHE A 314 13.47 17.91 31.09
CA PHE A 314 14.42 17.72 32.17
C PHE A 314 14.49 16.24 32.48
N ASN A 315 15.70 15.67 32.50
CA ASN A 315 15.88 14.29 32.94
C ASN A 315 15.86 14.18 34.48
N GLU A 316 15.96 12.96 35.01
CA GLU A 316 15.98 12.70 36.46
C GLU A 316 17.11 13.41 37.22
N ASN A 317 18.19 13.79 36.51
CA ASN A 317 19.32 14.53 37.07
C ASN A 317 19.13 16.07 37.05
N GLY A 318 17.98 16.56 36.55
CA GLY A 318 17.71 17.99 36.40
C GLY A 318 18.42 18.64 35.20
N ASP A 319 19.03 17.85 34.31
CA ASP A 319 19.67 18.37 33.10
C ASP A 319 18.63 18.66 32.04
N LEU A 320 18.81 19.74 31.28
CA LEU A 320 18.00 20.04 30.11
C LEU A 320 18.48 19.18 28.93
N VAL A 321 17.68 18.20 28.56
CA VAL A 321 17.95 17.28 27.46
C VAL A 321 17.10 17.66 26.25
N PHE A 322 17.73 17.56 25.09
CA PHE A 322 17.07 17.72 23.81
C PHE A 322 16.99 16.39 23.07
N GLY A 323 15.90 16.16 22.34
CA GLY A 323 15.71 14.98 21.50
C GLY A 323 16.69 14.76 20.34
N ASP A 324 17.70 15.61 20.18
CA ASP A 324 18.83 15.42 19.26
C ASP A 324 20.14 15.06 20.00
N GLY A 325 20.04 14.64 21.27
CA GLY A 325 21.15 14.18 22.09
C GLY A 325 21.99 15.31 22.72
N LYS A 326 21.68 16.58 22.41
CA LYS A 326 22.34 17.71 23.07
C LYS A 326 21.78 17.88 24.48
N GLN A 327 22.67 18.06 25.46
CA GLN A 327 22.33 18.17 26.88
C GLN A 327 23.05 19.35 27.51
N PHE A 328 22.35 20.08 28.37
CA PHE A 328 22.94 21.06 29.27
C PHE A 328 22.78 20.59 30.69
N SER A 329 23.90 20.45 31.40
CA SER A 329 23.85 19.98 32.78
C SER A 329 23.19 21.00 33.71
N PHE A 330 22.61 20.51 34.79
CA PHE A 330 21.96 21.33 35.81
C PHE A 330 22.83 22.48 36.33
N ASN A 331 24.15 22.27 36.42
CA ASN A 331 25.13 23.29 36.81
C ASN A 331 25.25 24.45 35.80
N ILE A 332 25.12 24.17 34.50
CA ILE A 332 25.12 25.21 33.46
C ILE A 332 23.83 26.03 33.56
N ILE A 333 22.71 25.37 33.84
CA ILE A 333 21.37 25.97 33.92
C ILE A 333 21.24 26.88 35.15
N THR A 334 21.70 26.41 36.30
CA THR A 334 21.68 27.19 37.56
C THR A 334 22.68 28.33 37.57
N GLY A 335 23.66 28.34 36.66
CA GLY A 335 24.64 29.42 36.50
C GLY A 335 24.31 30.47 35.43
N ILE A 336 23.12 30.44 34.83
CA ILE A 336 22.72 31.37 33.75
C ILE A 336 22.66 32.83 34.22
N ASP A 337 22.28 33.06 35.48
CA ASP A 337 22.23 34.38 36.11
C ASP A 337 23.63 35.00 36.30
N LYS A 338 24.64 34.15 36.49
CA LYS A 338 26.02 34.53 36.82
C LYS A 338 26.98 34.48 35.64
N ASN A 339 26.65 33.73 34.58
CA ASN A 339 27.54 33.53 33.44
C ASN A 339 26.82 33.83 32.10
N LEU A 340 27.24 34.93 31.47
CA LEU A 340 26.70 35.40 30.19
C LEU A 340 26.92 34.39 29.04
N ASP A 341 28.01 33.62 29.09
CA ASP A 341 28.31 32.60 28.09
C ASP A 341 27.33 31.42 28.18
N ASN A 342 27.03 30.94 29.40
CA ASN A 342 26.00 29.91 29.63
C ASN A 342 24.64 30.35 29.09
N ARG A 343 24.25 31.61 29.37
CA ARG A 343 23.00 32.20 28.85
C ARG A 343 22.99 32.26 27.33
N THR A 344 24.11 32.64 26.71
CA THR A 344 24.23 32.78 25.25
C THR A 344 24.18 31.42 24.57
N GLN A 345 24.88 30.42 25.11
CA GLN A 345 24.89 29.05 24.58
C GLN A 345 23.50 28.38 24.64
N ILE A 346 22.80 28.53 25.76
CA ILE A 346 21.44 27.99 25.93
C ILE A 346 20.46 28.72 25.00
N ASN A 347 20.52 30.05 24.91
CA ASN A 347 19.69 30.83 23.98
C ASN A 347 19.97 30.50 22.51
N ALA A 348 21.23 30.28 22.13
CA ALA A 348 21.58 29.87 20.78
C ALA A 348 21.04 28.47 20.46
N ALA A 349 21.09 27.55 21.43
CA ALA A 349 20.51 26.22 21.29
C ALA A 349 18.97 26.28 21.17
N LEU A 350 18.31 27.07 22.03
CA LEU A 350 16.87 27.35 22.00
C LEU A 350 16.45 27.93 20.64
N LYS A 351 17.09 29.02 20.19
CA LYS A 351 16.81 29.67 18.90
C LYS A 351 17.05 28.75 17.71
N LYS A 352 18.12 27.94 17.73
CA LYS A 352 18.40 26.96 16.68
C LYS A 352 17.33 25.87 16.65
N ARG A 353 16.80 25.48 17.81
CA ARG A 353 15.77 24.45 17.93
C ARG A 353 14.37 24.97 17.61
N ASP A 354 14.06 26.21 17.93
CA ASP A 354 12.82 26.90 17.51
C ASP A 354 12.70 26.91 15.97
N ARG A 355 13.86 26.97 15.29
CA ARG A 355 13.97 26.81 13.83
C ARG A 355 13.88 25.36 13.35
N LYS A 356 14.09 24.36 14.20
CA LYS A 356 13.90 22.94 13.84
C LYS A 356 12.43 22.56 13.77
N ILE A 357 12.17 21.52 13.00
CA ILE A 357 10.84 20.96 12.77
C ILE A 357 10.61 19.83 13.78
N PHE A 358 9.58 19.94 14.62
CA PHE A 358 9.28 18.94 15.65
C PHE A 358 8.26 17.93 15.16
N PHE A 359 8.60 16.64 15.14
CA PHE A 359 7.61 15.60 14.88
C PHE A 359 6.65 15.42 16.07
N ARG A 360 5.34 15.49 15.82
CA ARG A 360 4.29 15.10 16.79
C ARG A 360 3.40 14.02 16.19
N HIS A 361 3.56 12.78 16.67
CA HIS A 361 2.66 11.64 16.43
C HIS A 361 2.22 11.42 14.97
N GLY A 362 3.13 11.51 13.99
CA GLY A 362 2.81 11.26 12.57
C GLY A 362 1.93 12.32 11.89
N THR A 363 1.61 13.42 12.57
CA THR A 363 0.80 14.51 12.02
C THR A 363 1.63 15.39 11.07
N PHE A 364 1.00 16.01 10.08
CA PHE A 364 1.62 17.07 9.27
C PHE A 364 2.29 18.12 10.16
N LEU A 365 3.53 18.47 9.84
CA LEU A 365 4.29 19.45 10.60
C LEU A 365 4.01 20.83 10.01
N GLU A 366 3.07 21.50 10.66
CA GLU A 366 2.47 22.73 10.18
C GLU A 366 3.02 23.93 10.98
N ARG A 367 3.85 24.76 10.33
CA ARG A 367 3.96 26.17 10.74
C ARG A 367 2.83 26.96 10.10
N ALA A 368 2.52 28.15 10.61
CA ALA A 368 1.42 28.97 10.12
C ALA A 368 1.52 29.33 8.61
N ASP A 369 2.71 29.20 8.02
CA ASP A 369 3.05 29.56 6.64
C ASP A 369 3.80 28.47 5.83
N HIS A 370 4.13 27.32 6.45
CA HIS A 370 4.83 26.20 5.79
C HIS A 370 4.07 24.89 5.96
N ILE A 371 4.24 23.96 5.01
CA ILE A 371 3.75 22.59 5.07
C ILE A 371 4.93 21.66 4.83
N ILE A 372 5.09 20.64 5.67
CA ILE A 372 6.15 19.65 5.50
C ILE A 372 5.51 18.29 5.31
N ILE A 373 5.90 17.61 4.22
CA ILE A 373 5.35 16.31 3.84
C ILE A 373 6.49 15.29 3.86
N PRO A 374 6.46 14.31 4.79
CA PRO A 374 7.45 13.25 4.84
C PRO A 374 7.14 12.12 3.84
N CYS A 375 8.19 11.43 3.40
CA CYS A 375 8.13 10.22 2.57
C CYS A 375 7.37 10.44 1.25
N ILE A 376 7.84 11.37 0.42
CA ILE A 376 7.28 11.59 -0.93
C ILE A 376 8.39 11.81 -1.95
N ALA A 377 8.19 11.31 -3.16
CA ALA A 377 9.12 11.43 -4.29
C ALA A 377 10.56 11.00 -3.94
N GLU A 378 10.68 9.90 -3.20
CA GLU A 378 11.94 9.33 -2.69
C GLU A 378 12.75 10.27 -1.78
N GLU A 379 12.17 11.37 -1.31
CA GLU A 379 12.80 12.27 -0.35
C GLU A 379 12.40 11.93 1.10
N VAL A 380 13.25 12.29 2.06
CA VAL A 380 12.92 12.16 3.50
C VAL A 380 11.69 13.02 3.83
N ALA A 381 11.73 14.29 3.41
CA ALA A 381 10.60 15.20 3.45
C ALA A 381 10.81 16.38 2.49
N ILE A 382 9.70 16.96 2.02
CA ILE A 382 9.69 18.20 1.23
C ILE A 382 8.90 19.26 2.00
N GLU A 383 9.50 20.44 2.14
CA GLU A 383 8.85 21.63 2.72
C GLU A 383 8.28 22.49 1.61
N PHE A 384 7.01 22.87 1.71
CA PHE A 384 6.29 23.78 0.83
C PHE A 384 5.92 25.08 1.55
N LYS A 385 6.12 26.21 0.88
CA LYS A 385 5.81 27.54 1.40
C LYS A 385 4.45 28.00 0.90
N LEU A 386 3.51 28.30 1.80
CA LEU A 386 2.14 28.67 1.45
C LEU A 386 2.03 30.00 0.70
N LYS A 387 2.97 30.91 0.93
CA LYS A 387 3.05 32.23 0.28
C LYS A 387 3.59 32.19 -1.15
N ASP A 388 4.34 31.15 -1.51
CA ASP A 388 5.12 31.10 -2.75
C ASP A 388 4.34 30.28 -3.79
N ILE A 389 3.30 30.88 -4.37
CA ILE A 389 2.55 30.29 -5.49
C ILE A 389 3.21 30.68 -6.81
N GLU A 390 3.41 29.68 -7.67
CA GLU A 390 3.83 29.85 -9.05
C GLU A 390 2.75 29.27 -9.97
N ILE A 391 2.36 30.03 -10.99
CA ILE A 391 1.46 29.54 -12.05
C ILE A 391 2.32 28.84 -13.10
N LYS A 392 2.00 27.58 -13.41
CA LYS A 392 2.69 26.78 -14.42
C LYS A 392 1.71 26.33 -15.51
N GLU A 393 2.20 26.09 -16.71
CA GLU A 393 1.36 25.65 -17.83
C GLU A 393 1.42 24.14 -17.96
N PHE A 394 0.26 23.47 -17.99
CA PHE A 394 0.22 22.00 -18.07
C PHE A 394 1.01 21.46 -19.26
N GLN A 395 0.78 22.01 -20.45
CA GLN A 395 1.42 21.51 -21.68
C GLN A 395 2.94 21.64 -21.66
N LYS A 396 3.47 22.67 -20.99
CA LYS A 396 4.92 22.91 -20.89
C LYS A 396 5.59 22.01 -19.86
N ASP A 397 4.91 21.73 -18.75
CA ASP A 397 5.50 21.03 -17.60
C ASP A 397 5.02 19.57 -17.47
N LYS A 398 4.22 19.10 -18.43
CA LYS A 398 3.64 17.75 -18.50
C LYS A 398 4.65 16.64 -18.24
N ASP A 399 5.83 16.75 -18.86
CA ASP A 399 6.88 15.72 -18.80
C ASP A 399 7.76 15.83 -17.55
N LYS A 400 7.73 16.98 -16.87
CA LYS A 400 8.52 17.24 -15.65
C LYS A 400 7.83 16.74 -14.37
N ARG A 401 6.62 16.21 -14.49
CA ARG A 401 5.88 15.59 -13.38
C ARG A 401 6.57 14.30 -12.96
N VAL A 402 6.82 14.17 -11.66
CA VAL A 402 7.45 12.99 -11.06
C VAL A 402 6.45 12.09 -10.34
N GLY A 403 5.23 12.58 -10.10
CA GLY A 403 4.17 11.83 -9.46
C GLY A 403 3.06 12.74 -8.96
N ARG A 404 2.22 12.20 -8.09
CA ARG A 404 1.06 12.90 -7.52
C ARG A 404 0.90 12.59 -6.04
N LEU A 405 0.75 13.64 -5.24
CA LEU A 405 0.31 13.53 -3.84
C LEU A 405 -1.17 13.16 -3.79
N LEU A 406 -1.51 12.09 -3.08
CA LEU A 406 -2.84 11.52 -3.05
C LEU A 406 -3.71 12.12 -1.92
N PRO A 407 -5.04 12.07 -2.03
CA PRO A 407 -5.93 12.29 -0.89
C PRO A 407 -5.64 11.26 0.23
N PRO A 408 -5.84 11.64 1.50
CA PRO A 408 -6.37 12.92 1.99
C PRO A 408 -5.31 14.04 2.08
N TYR A 409 -4.03 13.73 1.80
CA TYR A 409 -2.91 14.64 2.03
C TYR A 409 -3.03 15.92 1.21
N ILE A 410 -3.28 15.81 -0.10
CA ILE A 410 -3.46 16.98 -0.96
C ILE A 410 -4.70 17.80 -0.58
N THR A 411 -5.80 17.16 -0.17
CA THR A 411 -7.02 17.84 0.26
C THR A 411 -6.76 18.70 1.49
N ARG A 412 -6.01 18.19 2.47
CA ARG A 412 -5.62 18.96 3.67
C ARG A 412 -4.76 20.17 3.32
N ILE A 413 -3.87 20.04 2.33
CA ILE A 413 -3.03 21.14 1.84
C ILE A 413 -3.87 22.23 1.21
N GLN A 414 -4.84 21.87 0.35
CA GLN A 414 -5.77 22.84 -0.26
C GLN A 414 -6.55 23.60 0.80
N GLN A 415 -7.09 22.90 1.82
CA GLN A 415 -7.81 23.52 2.93
C GLN A 415 -6.91 24.48 3.72
N LYS A 416 -5.68 24.08 4.02
CA LYS A 416 -4.73 24.92 4.74
C LYS A 416 -4.35 26.16 3.93
N TRP A 417 -4.10 26.00 2.64
CA TRP A 417 -3.82 27.12 1.76
C TRP A 417 -5.00 28.09 1.66
N ALA A 418 -6.23 27.58 1.54
CA ALA A 418 -7.43 28.41 1.56
C ALA A 418 -7.54 29.22 2.86
N HIS A 419 -7.33 28.59 4.02
CA HIS A 419 -7.28 29.31 5.31
C HIS A 419 -6.15 30.34 5.39
N TYR A 420 -5.00 30.06 4.77
CA TYR A 420 -3.88 31.00 4.72
C TYR A 420 -4.19 32.26 3.90
N VAL A 421 -4.89 32.11 2.78
CA VAL A 421 -5.25 33.22 1.89
C VAL A 421 -6.42 34.04 2.44
N VAL A 422 -7.43 33.38 3.03
CA VAL A 422 -8.66 34.02 3.51
C VAL A 422 -8.49 34.62 4.92
N ARG A 423 -7.27 34.77 5.44
CA ARG A 423 -6.99 35.32 6.79
C ARG A 423 -7.87 36.55 7.08
N ALA A 424 -8.93 36.33 7.85
CA ALA A 424 -9.80 37.40 8.30
C ALA A 424 -8.97 38.27 9.26
N GLY A 425 -8.94 39.56 9.00
CA GLY A 425 -8.25 40.52 9.86
C GLY A 425 -8.89 40.53 11.23
N VAL A 426 -8.31 39.79 12.17
CA VAL A 426 -8.58 39.97 13.60
C VAL A 426 -7.71 41.11 14.10
N LEU A 427 -8.25 41.96 14.98
CA LEU A 427 -7.49 43.01 15.62
C LEU A 427 -6.28 42.38 16.33
N PRO A 428 -5.04 42.78 16.01
CA PRO A 428 -3.88 42.31 16.73
C PRO A 428 -4.02 42.71 18.19
N VAL A 429 -3.88 41.75 19.11
CA VAL A 429 -3.88 42.04 20.54
C VAL A 429 -2.46 42.51 20.90
N PRO A 430 -2.26 43.75 21.37
CA PRO A 430 -0.94 44.23 21.75
C PRO A 430 -0.31 43.36 22.85
N GLU A 431 0.99 43.10 22.77
CA GLU A 431 1.69 42.27 23.77
C GLU A 431 1.51 42.79 25.20
N ASN A 432 1.47 44.11 25.38
CA ASN A 432 1.23 44.76 26.68
C ASN A 432 -0.20 44.60 27.23
N VAL A 433 -1.16 44.15 26.41
CA VAL A 433 -2.52 43.80 26.86
C VAL A 433 -2.57 42.37 27.40
N VAL A 434 -1.77 41.46 26.81
CA VAL A 434 -1.69 40.04 27.24
C VAL A 434 -0.67 39.84 28.36
N PHE A 435 0.42 40.62 28.35
CA PHE A 435 1.53 40.57 29.28
C PHE A 435 1.76 41.94 29.92
N PRO A 436 0.86 42.43 30.79
CA PRO A 436 0.96 43.78 31.36
C PRO A 436 2.16 43.99 32.30
N ASN A 437 2.84 42.91 32.72
CA ASN A 437 3.91 42.93 33.73
C ASN A 437 5.23 42.28 33.24
N GLN A 438 5.46 42.18 31.93
CA GLN A 438 6.78 41.81 31.37
C GLN A 438 7.55 43.03 30.88
#